data_AF-A0A833ZH72-F1
#
_entry.id   AF-A0A833ZH72-F1
#
_cell.length_a   1.000
_cell.length_b   1.000
_cell.length_c   1.000
_cell.angle_alpha   90.00
_cell.angle_beta   90.00
_cell.angle_gamma   90.00
#
_symmetry.space_group_name_H-M   'P 1'
#
loop_
_entity.id
_entity.type
_entity.pdbx_description
1 polymer ?
#
loop_
_entity_poly.entity_id
_entity_poly.type
_entity_poly.pdbx_seq_one_letter_code
_entity_poly.pdbx_strand_id
1 'polypeptide(L)'
;MCVGERRQLVVPPHLAHGESGARGVPGSAVLLFEVELVSREEGLPEGYLFVWHEDPPANLFEDLDLNKDGEVLPEEFSTFIKTQVSEGKGRLLPGQDSEKTIGDMFQNQDRNQDGKITAEELKLKSDEDQELVHEEL
;
A
#
# COMPACT_ATOMS: atom_id res chain seq x y z
N MET A 1 -5.44 -13.18 -15.87
CA MET A 1 -6.61 -12.46 -16.40
C MET A 1 -6.15 -11.05 -16.70
N CYS A 2 -6.44 -10.54 -17.88
CA CYS A 2 -6.09 -9.19 -18.31
C CYS A 2 -7.24 -8.22 -17.98
N VAL A 3 -6.92 -6.94 -17.76
CA VAL A 3 -7.96 -5.92 -17.52
C VAL A 3 -8.88 -5.85 -18.74
N GLY A 4 -10.19 -5.81 -18.51
CA GLY A 4 -11.26 -5.89 -19.52
C GLY A 4 -11.60 -7.31 -20.00
N GLU A 5 -10.86 -8.33 -19.56
CA GLU A 5 -11.18 -9.72 -19.91
C GLU A 5 -12.46 -10.18 -19.20
N ARG A 6 -13.31 -10.92 -19.93
CA ARG A 6 -14.49 -11.61 -19.36
C ARG A 6 -14.29 -13.11 -19.38
N ARG A 7 -14.66 -13.78 -18.28
CA ARG A 7 -14.58 -15.25 -18.16
C ARG A 7 -15.82 -15.82 -17.53
N GLN A 8 -16.20 -17.02 -17.98
CA GLN A 8 -17.16 -17.86 -17.28
C GLN A 8 -16.43 -18.82 -16.34
N LEU A 9 -16.84 -18.84 -15.08
CA LEU A 9 -16.29 -19.72 -14.05
C LEU A 9 -17.37 -20.71 -13.60
N VAL A 10 -17.06 -22.00 -13.66
CA VAL A 10 -17.91 -23.07 -13.12
C VAL A 10 -17.30 -23.52 -11.80
N VAL A 11 -17.97 -23.22 -10.68
CA VAL A 11 -17.49 -23.51 -9.32
C VAL A 11 -18.31 -24.66 -8.74
N PRO A 12 -17.71 -25.83 -8.47
CA PRO A 12 -18.41 -26.96 -7.87
C PRO A 12 -18.78 -26.66 -6.41
N PRO A 13 -19.74 -27.39 -5.82
CA PRO A 13 -20.34 -27.01 -4.54
C PRO A 13 -19.34 -26.96 -3.38
N HIS A 14 -18.35 -27.86 -3.37
CA HIS A 14 -17.31 -27.94 -2.32
C HIS A 14 -16.31 -26.77 -2.35
N LEU A 15 -16.24 -26.02 -3.45
CA LEU A 15 -15.49 -24.75 -3.55
C LEU A 15 -16.41 -23.51 -3.46
N ALA A 16 -17.71 -23.74 -3.27
CA ALA A 16 -18.75 -22.71 -3.18
C ALA A 16 -19.43 -22.79 -1.80
N HIS A 17 -20.76 -22.96 -1.75
CA HIS A 17 -21.55 -22.94 -0.52
C HIS A 17 -21.80 -24.32 0.12
N GLY A 18 -21.15 -25.37 -0.40
CA GLY A 18 -21.23 -26.72 0.16
C GLY A 18 -22.65 -27.31 0.18
N GLU A 19 -22.86 -28.30 1.04
CA GLU A 19 -24.14 -29.00 1.18
C GLU A 19 -25.22 -28.15 1.87
N SER A 20 -24.82 -27.23 2.74
CA SER A 20 -25.76 -26.37 3.47
C SER A 20 -26.34 -25.25 2.61
N GLY A 21 -25.67 -24.90 1.50
CA GLY A 21 -26.07 -23.77 0.67
C GLY A 21 -25.88 -22.42 1.38
N ALA A 22 -26.48 -21.38 0.81
CA ALA A 22 -26.48 -20.03 1.36
C ALA A 22 -27.82 -19.33 1.08
N ARG A 23 -27.99 -18.08 1.50
CA ARG A 23 -29.21 -17.32 1.24
C ARG A 23 -29.46 -17.24 -0.27
N GLY A 24 -30.53 -17.90 -0.74
CA GLY A 24 -30.91 -17.93 -2.16
C GLY A 24 -30.15 -18.96 -3.01
N VAL A 25 -29.24 -19.74 -2.43
CA VAL A 25 -28.47 -20.78 -3.13
C VAL A 25 -28.76 -22.13 -2.50
N PRO A 26 -29.31 -23.10 -3.25
CA PRO A 26 -29.54 -24.46 -2.75
C PRO A 26 -28.25 -25.14 -2.31
N GLY A 27 -28.38 -26.07 -1.37
CA GLY A 27 -27.33 -27.00 -1.02
C GLY A 27 -26.83 -27.79 -2.22
N SER A 28 -25.52 -28.02 -2.28
CA SER A 28 -24.88 -28.81 -3.34
C SER A 28 -25.05 -28.24 -4.76
N ALA A 29 -25.34 -26.95 -4.91
CA ALA A 29 -25.47 -26.29 -6.20
C ALA A 29 -24.08 -26.00 -6.84
N VAL A 30 -23.98 -26.23 -8.15
CA VAL A 30 -22.85 -25.77 -8.98
C VAL A 30 -23.12 -24.33 -9.38
N LEU A 31 -22.15 -23.44 -9.18
CA LEU A 31 -22.30 -22.02 -9.53
C LEU A 31 -21.64 -21.72 -10.88
N LEU A 32 -22.35 -20.97 -11.71
CA LEU A 32 -21.81 -20.40 -12.95
C LEU A 32 -21.74 -18.89 -12.78
N PHE A 33 -20.52 -18.34 -12.79
CA PHE A 33 -20.30 -16.90 -12.74
C PHE A 33 -19.79 -16.38 -14.08
N GLU A 34 -20.29 -15.22 -14.49
CA GLU A 34 -19.65 -14.39 -15.51
C GLU A 34 -18.93 -13.26 -14.79
N VAL A 35 -17.60 -13.22 -14.92
CA VAL A 35 -16.74 -12.26 -14.23
C VAL A 35 -16.00 -11.39 -15.24
N GLU A 36 -15.84 -10.12 -14.92
CA GLU A 36 -15.05 -9.15 -15.66
C GLU A 36 -13.94 -8.60 -14.76
N LEU A 37 -12.69 -8.57 -15.25
CA LEU A 37 -11.61 -7.92 -14.52
C LEU A 37 -11.58 -6.43 -14.84
N VAL A 38 -12.10 -5.62 -13.94
CA VAL A 38 -12.22 -4.16 -14.14
C VAL A 38 -10.88 -3.44 -13.97
N SER A 39 -10.09 -3.84 -12.98
CA SER A 39 -8.76 -3.27 -12.72
C SER A 39 -7.87 -4.30 -12.00
N ARG A 40 -6.56 -4.08 -12.03
CA ARG A 40 -5.58 -4.83 -11.25
C ARG A 40 -4.54 -3.86 -10.73
N GLU A 41 -4.31 -3.90 -9.42
CA GLU A 41 -3.28 -3.13 -8.74
C GLU A 41 -2.22 -4.11 -8.23
N GLU A 42 -0.95 -3.75 -8.38
CA GLU A 42 0.14 -4.51 -7.76
C GLU A 42 0.13 -4.26 -6.26
N GLY A 43 0.09 -5.34 -5.49
CA GLY A 43 0.23 -5.26 -4.04
C GLY A 43 1.57 -4.65 -3.63
N LEU A 44 1.66 -4.28 -2.35
CA LEU A 44 2.92 -3.96 -1.72
C LEU A 44 3.61 -5.26 -1.26
N PRO A 45 4.96 -5.31 -1.21
CA PRO A 45 5.67 -6.33 -0.47
C PRO A 45 5.20 -6.36 0.99
N GLU A 46 5.28 -7.51 1.65
CA GLU A 46 4.83 -7.65 3.03
C GLU A 46 5.57 -6.68 3.96
N GLY A 47 4.81 -5.96 4.81
CA GLY A 47 5.34 -5.00 5.77
C GLY A 47 5.68 -3.62 5.20
N TYR A 48 5.38 -3.33 3.93
CA TYR A 48 5.52 -2.00 3.35
C TYR A 48 4.16 -1.30 3.33
N LEU A 49 4.15 -0.01 3.68
CA LEU A 49 2.96 0.84 3.62
C LEU A 49 2.93 1.73 2.37
N PHE A 50 4.10 2.01 1.79
CA PHE A 50 4.31 2.80 0.57
C PHE A 50 5.48 2.23 -0.22
N VAL A 51 5.36 2.23 -1.55
CA VAL A 51 6.44 1.86 -2.47
C VAL A 51 6.49 2.84 -3.62
N TRP A 52 7.71 3.27 -3.95
CA TRP A 52 8.00 4.07 -5.13
C TRP A 52 7.87 3.24 -6.42
N HIS A 53 7.27 3.82 -7.46
CA HIS A 53 7.25 3.22 -8.79
C HIS A 53 8.55 3.42 -9.55
N GLU A 54 9.26 4.50 -9.25
CA GLU A 54 10.59 4.85 -9.78
C GLU A 54 11.61 4.92 -8.63
N ASP A 55 12.83 5.38 -8.93
CA ASP A 55 13.84 5.62 -7.91
C ASP A 55 13.38 6.72 -6.94
N PRO A 56 13.56 6.54 -5.62
CA PRO A 56 13.27 7.59 -4.65
C PRO A 56 14.12 8.83 -4.93
N PRO A 57 13.61 10.04 -4.67
CA PRO A 57 14.38 11.26 -4.86
C PRO A 57 15.64 11.24 -3.99
N ALA A 58 16.77 11.70 -4.56
CA ALA A 58 18.06 11.70 -3.87
C ALA A 58 18.04 12.53 -2.57
N ASN A 59 17.22 13.58 -2.53
CA ASN A 59 17.05 14.47 -1.37
C ASN A 59 15.59 14.45 -0.89
N LEU A 60 15.06 13.26 -0.55
CA LEU A 60 13.67 13.09 -0.12
C LEU A 60 13.24 14.06 1.00
N PHE A 61 14.13 14.35 1.96
CA PHE A 61 13.84 15.28 3.03
C PHE A 61 13.58 16.71 2.53
N GLU A 62 14.40 17.21 1.61
CA GLU A 62 14.23 18.57 1.04
C GLU A 62 12.96 18.70 0.20
N ASP A 63 12.53 17.59 -0.43
CA ASP A 63 11.29 17.55 -1.22
C ASP A 63 10.03 17.44 -0.32
N LEU A 64 10.18 16.85 0.87
CA LEU A 64 9.13 16.79 1.90
C LEU A 64 8.98 18.12 2.65
N ASP A 65 10.10 18.77 2.97
CA ASP A 65 10.19 20.04 3.68
C ASP A 65 9.86 21.22 2.75
N LEU A 66 8.56 21.41 2.51
CA LEU A 66 8.04 22.44 1.59
C LEU A 66 8.36 23.86 2.06
N ASN A 67 8.36 24.09 3.37
CA ASN A 67 8.57 25.40 3.96
C ASN A 67 10.07 25.69 4.23
N LYS A 68 10.92 24.66 4.15
CA LYS A 68 12.39 24.69 4.36
C LYS A 68 12.80 25.09 5.77
N ASP A 69 12.03 24.71 6.77
CA ASP A 69 12.31 24.95 8.19
C ASP A 69 13.15 23.86 8.85
N GLY A 70 13.42 22.76 8.14
CA GLY A 70 14.18 21.62 8.63
C GLY A 70 13.34 20.63 9.44
N GLU A 71 12.02 20.76 9.45
CA GLU A 71 11.08 19.92 10.20
C GLU A 71 9.90 19.54 9.29
N VAL A 72 9.70 18.24 9.04
CA VAL A 72 8.56 17.78 8.23
C VAL A 72 7.36 17.55 9.15
N LEU A 73 6.34 18.40 9.03
CA LEU A 73 5.08 18.25 9.74
C LEU A 73 4.17 17.17 9.10
N PRO A 74 3.22 16.60 9.86
CA PRO A 74 2.32 15.57 9.34
C PRO A 74 1.49 16.06 8.15
N GLU A 75 1.16 17.35 8.10
CA GLU A 75 0.45 17.97 6.97
C GLU A 75 1.31 18.02 5.71
N GLU A 76 2.60 18.34 5.84
CA GLU A 76 3.55 18.38 4.72
C GLU A 76 3.82 16.96 4.21
N PHE A 77 4.08 16.02 5.11
CA PHE A 77 4.24 14.61 4.78
C PHE A 77 3.00 14.05 4.07
N SER A 78 1.81 14.32 4.61
CA SER A 78 0.55 13.85 4.00
C SER A 78 0.30 14.43 2.63
N THR A 79 0.56 15.73 2.47
CA THR A 79 0.40 16.42 1.19
C THR A 79 1.37 15.86 0.15
N PHE A 80 2.61 15.64 0.54
CA PHE A 80 3.63 15.07 -0.34
C PHE A 80 3.26 13.65 -0.79
N ILE A 81 2.95 12.75 0.14
CA ILE A 81 2.60 11.35 -0.20
C ILE A 81 1.36 11.30 -1.09
N LYS A 82 0.31 12.07 -0.77
CA LYS A 82 -0.88 12.19 -1.65
C LYS A 82 -0.51 12.69 -3.05
N THR A 83 0.40 13.66 -3.14
CA THR A 83 0.91 14.17 -4.41
C THR A 83 1.63 13.07 -5.19
N GLN A 84 2.57 12.35 -4.58
CA GLN A 84 3.31 11.24 -5.23
C GLN A 84 2.38 10.14 -5.74
N VAL A 85 1.31 9.82 -4.99
CA VAL A 85 0.31 8.83 -5.42
C VAL A 85 -0.52 9.35 -6.60
N SER A 86 -0.96 10.60 -6.55
CA SER A 86 -1.74 11.22 -7.64
C SER A 86 -0.92 11.43 -8.91
N GLU A 87 0.38 11.68 -8.80
CA GLU A 87 1.32 11.76 -9.91
C GLU A 87 1.72 10.37 -10.45
N GLY A 88 1.34 9.30 -9.76
CA GLY A 88 1.67 7.93 -10.13
C GLY A 88 3.13 7.53 -9.87
N LYS A 89 3.87 8.32 -9.07
CA LYS A 89 5.26 8.06 -8.69
C LYS A 89 5.41 7.07 -7.53
N GLY A 90 4.35 6.83 -6.78
CA GLY A 90 4.32 5.82 -5.74
C GLY A 90 2.92 5.30 -5.47
N ARG A 91 2.82 4.22 -4.70
CA ARG A 91 1.55 3.59 -4.34
C ARG A 91 1.49 3.31 -2.84
N LEU A 92 0.29 3.51 -2.29
CA LEU A 92 -0.06 3.18 -0.91
C LEU A 92 -0.64 1.77 -0.82
N LEU A 93 -0.69 1.24 0.41
CA LEU A 93 -1.30 -0.05 0.68
C LEU A 93 -2.77 -0.07 0.19
N PRO A 94 -3.13 -0.95 -0.77
CA PRO A 94 -4.48 -0.98 -1.31
C PRO A 94 -5.46 -1.55 -0.29
N GLY A 95 -6.69 -1.02 -0.28
CA GLY A 95 -7.76 -1.50 0.60
C GLY A 95 -7.76 -0.92 2.02
N GLN A 96 -6.81 -0.04 2.36
CA GLN A 96 -6.79 0.74 3.60
C GLN A 96 -7.07 2.23 3.32
N ASP A 97 -7.55 2.95 4.33
CA ASP A 97 -7.74 4.40 4.26
C ASP A 97 -6.39 5.11 4.12
N SER A 98 -6.28 6.01 3.13
CA SER A 98 -5.03 6.72 2.82
C SER A 98 -4.57 7.61 3.96
N GLU A 99 -5.50 8.30 4.65
CA GLU A 99 -5.16 9.18 5.78
C GLU A 99 -4.54 8.37 6.91
N LYS A 100 -5.15 7.22 7.20
CA LYS A 100 -4.67 6.32 8.25
C LYS A 100 -3.30 5.71 7.91
N THR A 101 -3.14 5.21 6.68
CA THR A 101 -1.87 4.64 6.22
C THR A 101 -0.73 5.65 6.25
N ILE A 102 -0.98 6.90 5.87
CA ILE A 102 0.00 7.99 5.94
C ILE A 102 0.31 8.33 7.41
N GLY A 103 -0.71 8.38 8.28
CA GLY A 103 -0.50 8.61 9.71
C GLY A 103 0.36 7.53 10.37
N ASP A 104 0.12 6.26 10.03
CA ASP A 104 0.92 5.13 10.50
C ASP A 104 2.38 5.24 10.02
N MET A 105 2.62 5.70 8.78
CA MET A 105 4.00 5.98 8.30
C MET A 105 4.67 7.08 9.09
N PHE A 106 3.96 8.18 9.31
CA PHE A 106 4.50 9.33 10.04
C PHE A 106 4.93 8.93 11.45
N GLN A 107 4.07 8.21 12.17
CA GLN A 107 4.37 7.72 13.52
C GLN A 107 5.55 6.72 13.55
N ASN A 108 5.75 5.96 12.48
CA ASN A 108 6.90 5.05 12.40
C ASN A 108 8.22 5.79 12.19
N GLN A 109 8.19 6.98 11.58
CA GLN A 109 9.36 7.83 11.35
C GLN A 109 9.64 8.74 12.54
N ASP A 110 8.60 9.26 13.20
CA ASP A 110 8.67 10.06 14.42
C ASP A 110 9.12 9.22 15.63
N ARG A 111 10.43 8.93 15.67
CA ARG A 111 11.06 8.08 16.68
C ARG A 111 11.03 8.68 18.08
N ASN A 112 11.14 10.01 18.16
CA ASN A 112 11.17 10.73 19.43
C ASN A 112 9.76 11.14 19.91
N GLN A 113 8.73 10.96 19.07
CA GLN A 113 7.32 11.27 19.30
C GLN A 113 7.05 12.76 19.59
N ASP A 114 7.82 13.64 18.97
CA ASP A 114 7.67 15.09 19.12
C ASP A 114 6.69 15.71 18.11
N GLY A 115 6.14 14.90 17.20
CA GLY A 115 5.14 15.31 16.22
C GLY A 115 5.71 15.95 14.96
N LYS A 116 7.02 15.81 14.71
CA LYS A 116 7.71 16.22 13.49
C LYS A 116 8.71 15.16 13.07
N ILE A 117 9.11 15.17 11.80
CA ILE A 117 10.16 14.30 11.29
C ILE A 117 11.34 15.17 10.91
N THR A 118 12.50 14.88 11.51
CA THR A 118 13.77 15.52 11.15
C THR A 118 14.57 14.70 10.14
N ALA A 119 15.58 15.31 9.53
CA ALA A 119 16.44 14.62 8.55
C ALA A 119 17.19 13.41 9.13
N GLU A 120 17.41 13.38 10.45
CA GLU A 120 18.05 12.26 11.16
C GLU A 120 17.07 11.10 11.40
N GLU A 121 15.78 11.39 11.45
CA GLU A 121 14.72 10.41 11.71
C GLU A 121 14.20 9.77 10.44
N LEU A 122 14.16 10.54 9.34
CA LEU A 122 13.72 10.08 8.04
C LEU A 122 14.66 8.99 7.49
N LYS A 123 14.24 7.73 7.62
CA LYS A 123 14.91 6.58 7.00
C LYS A 123 13.94 5.79 6.12
N LEU A 124 14.38 5.49 4.90
CA LEU A 124 13.66 4.57 4.03
C LEU A 124 13.85 3.13 4.52
N LYS A 125 12.75 2.39 4.60
CA LYS A 125 12.77 0.97 4.99
C LYS A 125 13.69 0.12 4.08
N SER A 126 13.81 0.48 2.80
CA SER A 126 14.76 -0.16 1.87
C SER A 126 16.21 -0.07 2.33
N ASP A 127 16.57 1.06 2.94
CA ASP A 127 17.93 1.34 3.38
C ASP A 127 18.18 0.63 4.70
N GLU A 128 17.18 0.59 5.59
CA GLU A 128 17.22 -0.20 6.83
C GLU A 128 17.36 -1.71 6.53
N ASP A 129 16.58 -2.23 5.57
CA ASP A 129 16.69 -3.63 5.14
C ASP A 129 18.08 -3.92 4.52
N GLN A 130 18.69 -2.98 3.79
CA GLN A 130 20.07 -3.14 3.27
C GLN A 130 21.14 -3.07 4.37
N GLU A 131 20.95 -2.25 5.41
CA GLU A 131 21.84 -2.17 6.57
C GLU A 131 21.79 -3.47 7.40
N LEU A 132 20.60 -4.03 7.62
CA LEU A 132 20.41 -5.29 8.34
C LEU A 132 21.09 -6.48 7.66
N VAL A 133 21.07 -6.54 6.33
CA VAL A 133 21.76 -7.60 5.56
C VAL A 133 23.29 -7.49 5.67
N HIS A 134 23.84 -6.28 5.85
CA HIS A 134 25.28 -6.08 6.00
C HIS A 134 25.81 -6.39 7.41
N GLU A 135 24.98 -6.28 8.46
CA GLU A 135 25.39 -6.61 9.84
C GLU A 135 25.36 -8.12 10.16
N GLU A 136 24.64 -8.94 9.38
CA GLU A 136 24.55 -10.40 9.58
C GLU A 136 25.67 -11.23 8.90
N LEU A 137 26.71 -10.58 8.33
CA LEU A 137 27.85 -11.22 7.63
C LEU A 137 29.19 -11.01 8.35
#